data_AF-A0A2W1N1M5-F1
#
_entry.id   AF-A0A2W1N1M5-F1
#
_cell.length_a   1.000
_cell.length_b   1.000
_cell.length_c   1.000
_cell.angle_alpha   90.00
_cell.angle_beta   90.00
_cell.angle_gamma   90.00
#
_symmetry.space_group_name_H-M   'P 1'
#
loop_
_entity.id
_entity.type
_entity.pdbx_description
1 polymer ?
#
loop_
_entity_poly.entity_id
_entity_poly.type
_entity_poly.pdbx_seq_one_letter_code
_entity_poly.pdbx_strand_id
1 'polypeptide(L)'
;MSVIKHIFKQKEQKFQLTLSVIGLSIGLFVSFLTVVLYVDLQKNKEGNADVFGSNTVIIQKKVTSFTSLGLNNTNFTDAEITDLSNKSFITDIAPFESADYEVGISENPGDGLPGFYANMFLQSVPNRFIKGIDMEAWQWASEKDIVPIILPRDFLTLVNYGIAPSQGLPQISEDLIKSVRLRLHLIGANNKGVVLGQVVGFSAQVSSVLVPESFIRYSNKKYGTTGNANAPTTRLFLKLEKGAHQELQTLMEEMNLDISENSLSVSKIKTYLMKVLMVFMLFAFLILLLSVLVMLQFLQLIVANGKKDIGLLMKLGYYPQQISKNILAHNFKIIGWVGVLVGILVVLFLYLFIYPSFQSVGLLPSFLGLFVGVGMILIFLVGFYYLLKLNLSQTILKIFKKS
;
A
#
# COMPACT_ATOMS: atom_id res chain seq x y z
N MET A 1 -29.39 -36.65 -27.95
CA MET A 1 -28.73 -36.55 -26.63
C MET A 1 -27.87 -37.78 -26.26
N SER A 2 -28.06 -38.95 -26.90
CA SER A 2 -27.28 -40.19 -26.65
C SER A 2 -25.85 -40.20 -27.26
N VAL A 3 -25.68 -39.68 -28.49
CA VAL A 3 -24.40 -39.73 -29.23
C VAL A 3 -23.28 -38.91 -28.56
N ILE A 4 -23.62 -37.77 -27.97
CA ILE A 4 -22.65 -36.91 -27.24
C ILE A 4 -22.03 -37.67 -26.05
N LYS A 5 -22.81 -38.49 -25.33
CA LYS A 5 -22.30 -39.30 -24.21
C LYS A 5 -21.36 -40.43 -24.65
N HIS A 6 -21.52 -40.95 -25.88
CA HIS A 6 -20.69 -42.03 -26.40
C HIS A 6 -19.32 -41.51 -26.87
N ILE A 7 -19.28 -40.32 -27.45
CA ILE A 7 -18.02 -39.65 -27.87
C ILE A 7 -17.16 -39.32 -26.64
N PHE A 8 -17.75 -38.81 -25.55
CA PHE A 8 -17.03 -38.46 -24.30
C PHE A 8 -16.46 -39.65 -23.50
N LYS A 9 -16.61 -40.90 -23.96
CA LYS A 9 -16.25 -42.11 -23.18
C LYS A 9 -14.79 -42.57 -23.36
N GLN A 10 -14.01 -41.95 -24.26
CA GLN A 10 -12.59 -42.28 -24.42
C GLN A 10 -11.73 -41.68 -23.30
N LYS A 11 -10.84 -42.49 -22.72
CA LYS A 11 -10.05 -42.16 -21.51
C LYS A 11 -9.10 -40.96 -21.73
N GLU A 12 -8.50 -40.84 -22.91
CA GLU A 12 -7.61 -39.73 -23.26
C GLU A 12 -8.34 -38.38 -23.34
N GLN A 13 -9.58 -38.38 -23.84
CA GLN A 13 -10.40 -37.16 -23.94
C GLN A 13 -10.81 -36.64 -22.56
N LYS A 14 -11.10 -37.55 -21.61
CA LYS A 14 -11.39 -37.18 -20.22
C LYS A 14 -10.17 -36.59 -19.50
N PHE A 15 -8.98 -37.13 -19.77
CA PHE A 15 -7.74 -36.63 -19.19
C PHE A 15 -7.43 -35.19 -19.65
N GLN A 16 -7.49 -34.93 -20.96
CA GLN A 16 -7.26 -33.58 -21.50
C GLN A 16 -8.26 -32.55 -21.00
N LEU A 17 -9.55 -32.91 -20.92
CA LEU A 17 -10.58 -32.03 -20.34
C LEU A 17 -10.27 -31.71 -18.88
N THR A 18 -9.98 -32.72 -18.07
CA THR A 18 -9.71 -32.55 -16.63
C THR A 18 -8.47 -31.69 -16.42
N LEU A 19 -7.40 -31.96 -17.18
CA LEU A 19 -6.16 -31.19 -17.15
C LEU A 19 -6.38 -29.73 -17.53
N SER A 20 -7.16 -29.47 -18.59
CA SER A 20 -7.49 -28.10 -18.99
C SER A 20 -8.33 -27.38 -17.94
N VAL A 21 -9.32 -28.03 -17.35
CA VAL A 21 -10.16 -27.43 -16.29
C VAL A 21 -9.34 -27.10 -15.04
N ILE A 22 -8.44 -28.00 -14.61
CA ILE A 22 -7.54 -27.76 -13.48
C ILE A 22 -6.60 -26.60 -13.79
N GLY A 23 -5.96 -26.61 -14.96
CA GLY A 23 -5.05 -25.55 -15.37
C GLY A 23 -5.74 -24.17 -15.47
N LEU A 24 -6.95 -24.12 -16.04
CA LEU A 24 -7.77 -22.91 -16.07
C LEU A 24 -8.13 -22.44 -14.66
N SER A 25 -8.50 -23.35 -13.77
CA SER A 25 -8.87 -23.02 -12.38
C SER A 25 -7.68 -22.41 -11.63
N ILE A 26 -6.51 -23.04 -11.72
CA ILE A 26 -5.27 -22.56 -11.08
C ILE A 26 -4.86 -21.21 -11.69
N GLY A 27 -4.83 -21.11 -13.02
CA GLY A 27 -4.46 -19.87 -13.71
C GLY A 27 -5.38 -18.70 -13.36
N LEU A 28 -6.70 -18.93 -13.32
CA LEU A 28 -7.68 -17.91 -12.95
C LEU A 28 -7.55 -17.53 -11.47
N PHE A 29 -7.34 -18.51 -10.58
CA PHE A 29 -7.17 -18.24 -9.15
C PHE A 29 -5.94 -17.38 -8.90
N VAL A 30 -4.78 -17.77 -9.43
CA VAL A 30 -3.53 -17.03 -9.26
C VAL A 30 -3.63 -15.64 -9.90
N SER A 31 -4.18 -15.54 -11.10
CA SER A 31 -4.36 -14.26 -11.80
C SER A 31 -5.29 -13.31 -11.02
N PHE A 32 -6.45 -13.79 -10.58
CA PHE A 32 -7.40 -12.98 -9.82
C PHE A 32 -6.82 -12.53 -8.48
N LEU A 33 -6.23 -13.45 -7.71
CA LEU A 33 -5.58 -13.12 -6.45
C LEU A 33 -4.46 -12.09 -6.63
N THR A 34 -3.62 -12.26 -7.65
CA THR A 34 -2.51 -11.35 -7.95
C THR A 34 -3.01 -9.94 -8.26
N VAL A 35 -4.07 -9.81 -9.07
CA VAL A 35 -4.64 -8.51 -9.41
C VAL A 35 -5.27 -7.82 -8.20
N VAL A 36 -6.03 -8.55 -7.38
CA VAL A 36 -6.62 -7.99 -6.17
C VAL A 36 -5.52 -7.46 -5.23
N LEU A 37 -4.50 -8.27 -4.96
CA LEU A 37 -3.38 -7.88 -4.11
C LEU A 37 -2.60 -6.70 -4.69
N TYR A 38 -2.39 -6.67 -6.01
CA TYR A 38 -1.68 -5.58 -6.68
C TYR A 38 -2.44 -4.25 -6.53
N VAL A 39 -3.75 -4.26 -6.77
CA VAL A 39 -4.61 -3.07 -6.63
C VAL A 39 -4.70 -2.63 -5.17
N ASP A 40 -4.88 -3.57 -4.24
CA ASP A 40 -4.95 -3.27 -2.81
C ASP A 40 -3.65 -2.66 -2.29
N LEU A 41 -2.49 -3.19 -2.71
CA LEU A 41 -1.19 -2.61 -2.37
C LEU A 41 -0.98 -1.23 -3.00
N GLN A 42 -1.48 -1.00 -4.20
CA GLN A 42 -1.39 0.30 -4.87
C GLN A 42 -2.25 1.34 -4.15
N LYS A 43 -3.50 1.02 -3.78
CA LYS A 43 -4.36 1.93 -3.03
C LYS A 43 -3.80 2.23 -1.63
N ASN A 44 -3.25 1.22 -0.96
CA ASN A 44 -2.59 1.39 0.33
C ASN A 44 -1.19 2.07 0.24
N LYS A 45 -0.71 2.47 -0.94
CA LYS A 45 0.38 3.46 -1.04
C LYS A 45 -0.10 4.86 -0.69
N GLU A 46 -1.39 5.13 -0.87
CA GLU A 46 -2.02 6.43 -0.60
C GLU A 46 -2.70 6.47 0.78
N GLY A 47 -2.95 5.29 1.38
CA GLY A 47 -3.87 5.10 2.50
C GLY A 47 -3.31 5.17 3.92
N ASN A 48 -2.00 5.29 4.13
CA ASN A 48 -1.51 5.67 5.46
C ASN A 48 -1.56 7.19 5.51
N ALA A 49 -2.65 7.73 6.06
CA ALA A 49 -2.78 9.12 6.46
C ALA A 49 -1.77 9.43 7.56
N ASP A 50 -0.48 9.42 7.20
CA ASP A 50 0.48 10.23 7.91
C ASP A 50 0.08 11.68 7.71
N VAL A 51 0.42 12.53 8.67
CA VAL A 51 0.10 13.96 8.57
C VAL A 51 0.78 14.58 7.35
N PHE A 52 1.84 13.91 6.87
CA PHE A 52 2.60 14.25 5.69
C PHE A 52 2.08 13.56 4.42
N GLY A 53 2.15 14.28 3.29
CA GLY A 53 1.79 13.72 1.99
C GLY A 53 2.67 12.53 1.57
N SER A 54 2.27 11.82 0.51
CA SER A 54 3.08 10.73 -0.05
C SER A 54 4.49 11.20 -0.48
N ASN A 55 5.47 10.29 -0.39
CA ASN A 55 6.85 10.50 -0.84
C ASN A 55 7.63 11.57 -0.06
N THR A 56 7.34 11.71 1.23
CA THR A 56 8.10 12.55 2.14
C THR A 56 9.14 11.74 2.91
N VAL A 57 10.30 12.36 3.11
CA VAL A 57 11.45 11.76 3.79
C VAL A 57 12.10 12.80 4.69
N ILE A 58 12.61 12.37 5.84
CA ILE A 58 13.38 13.22 6.74
C ILE A 58 14.82 12.74 6.71
N ILE A 59 15.74 13.65 6.40
CA ILE A 59 17.17 13.37 6.36
C ILE A 59 17.89 14.12 7.49
N GLN A 60 18.99 13.52 7.94
CA GLN A 60 19.91 14.11 8.92
C GLN A 60 21.34 13.65 8.62
N LYS A 61 22.36 14.44 8.98
CA LYS A 61 23.76 14.00 8.83
C LYS A 61 24.06 12.88 9.84
N LYS A 62 24.77 11.83 9.41
CA LYS A 62 25.18 10.73 10.30
C LYS A 62 26.06 11.26 11.44
N VAL A 63 25.76 10.83 12.66
CA VAL A 63 26.67 11.04 13.80
C VAL A 63 27.81 10.03 13.67
N THR A 64 29.03 10.53 13.49
CA THR A 64 30.25 9.69 13.38
C THR A 64 31.12 9.87 14.61
N SER A 65 32.14 9.02 14.79
CA SER A 65 33.11 9.17 15.88
C SER A 65 33.79 10.55 15.86
N PHE A 66 33.98 11.15 14.69
CA PHE A 66 34.52 12.51 14.54
C PHE A 66 33.54 13.58 15.03
N THR A 67 32.23 13.38 14.82
CA THR A 67 31.17 14.24 15.37
C THR A 67 31.18 14.22 16.90
N SER A 68 31.30 13.03 17.50
CA SER A 68 31.35 12.88 18.97
C SER A 68 32.59 13.50 19.61
N LEU A 69 33.68 13.65 18.84
CA LEU A 69 34.91 14.34 19.25
C LEU A 69 34.88 15.85 18.97
N GLY A 70 33.77 16.39 18.43
CA GLY A 70 33.61 17.81 18.11
C GLY A 70 34.39 18.29 16.88
N LEU A 71 34.91 17.37 16.05
CA LEU A 71 35.72 17.69 14.87
C LEU A 71 34.89 18.01 13.62
N ASN A 72 33.60 17.68 13.63
CA ASN A 72 32.65 18.01 12.58
C ASN A 72 31.25 18.28 13.18
N ASN A 73 30.44 19.10 12.51
CA ASN A 73 29.06 19.37 12.91
C ASN A 73 28.05 18.56 12.08
N THR A 74 26.84 18.41 12.59
CA THR A 74 25.72 17.75 11.92
C THR A 74 24.71 18.75 11.36
N ASN A 75 25.11 20.01 11.25
CA ASN A 75 24.24 21.10 10.81
C ASN A 75 24.30 21.20 9.29
N PHE A 76 23.13 21.39 8.67
CA PHE A 76 23.03 21.77 7.26
C PHE A 76 23.27 23.27 7.11
N THR A 77 24.06 23.61 6.11
CA THR A 77 24.31 24.99 5.68
C THR A 77 23.31 25.41 4.60
N ASP A 78 23.06 26.70 4.45
CA ASP A 78 22.14 27.20 3.41
C ASP A 78 22.59 26.83 1.98
N ALA A 79 23.91 26.74 1.76
CA ALA A 79 24.48 26.28 0.50
C ALA A 79 24.11 24.81 0.23
N GLU A 80 24.27 23.92 1.21
CA GLU A 80 23.87 22.50 1.10
C GLU A 80 22.37 22.35 0.86
N ILE A 81 21.54 23.15 1.53
CA ILE A 81 20.08 23.13 1.32
C ILE A 81 19.73 23.57 -0.11
N THR A 82 20.42 24.59 -0.62
CA THR A 82 20.23 25.08 -1.99
C THR A 82 20.66 24.02 -3.01
N ASP A 83 21.80 23.38 -2.80
CA ASP A 83 22.29 22.29 -3.67
C ASP A 83 21.34 21.09 -3.69
N LEU A 84 20.77 20.74 -2.54
CA LEU A 84 19.74 19.70 -2.43
C LEU A 84 18.45 20.12 -3.15
N SER A 85 18.03 21.38 -3.01
CA SER A 85 16.83 21.89 -3.68
C SER A 85 16.91 21.85 -5.20
N ASN A 86 18.14 21.94 -5.76
CA ASN A 86 18.40 21.93 -7.20
C ASN A 86 18.45 20.52 -7.81
N LYS A 87 18.38 19.45 -7.00
CA LYS A 87 18.35 18.07 -7.52
C LYS A 87 17.01 17.80 -8.21
N SER A 88 17.04 17.27 -9.43
CA SER A 88 15.85 17.04 -10.27
C SER A 88 14.79 16.15 -9.64
N PHE A 89 15.16 15.28 -8.70
CA PHE A 89 14.27 14.33 -8.05
C PHE A 89 13.68 14.85 -6.71
N ILE A 90 14.08 16.03 -6.26
CA ILE A 90 13.56 16.70 -5.05
C ILE A 90 12.55 17.76 -5.50
N THR A 91 11.29 17.59 -5.08
CA THR A 91 10.19 18.50 -5.44
C THR A 91 10.04 19.67 -4.46
N ASP A 92 10.32 19.45 -3.18
CA ASP A 92 10.25 20.49 -2.14
C ASP A 92 11.19 20.10 -0.98
N ILE A 93 11.74 21.11 -0.31
CA ILE A 93 12.67 20.96 0.81
C ILE A 93 12.38 22.02 1.86
N ALA A 94 12.48 21.65 3.14
CA ALA A 94 12.45 22.59 4.23
C ALA A 94 13.28 22.14 5.43
N PRO A 95 13.95 23.09 6.12
CA PRO A 95 14.51 22.81 7.43
C PRO A 95 13.42 22.63 8.49
N PHE A 96 13.70 21.79 9.48
CA PHE A 96 12.92 21.76 10.71
C PHE A 96 13.28 22.96 11.57
N GLU A 97 12.29 23.74 11.99
CA GLU A 97 12.48 24.71 13.07
C GLU A 97 12.40 23.95 14.40
N SER A 98 13.45 24.00 15.22
CA SER A 98 13.50 23.26 16.49
C SER A 98 13.44 24.21 17.67
N ALA A 99 12.89 23.74 18.79
CA ALA A 99 12.98 24.45 20.05
C ALA A 99 14.43 24.52 20.56
N ASP A 100 14.86 25.69 21.01
CA ASP A 100 16.18 25.93 21.61
C ASP A 100 16.13 26.01 23.15
N TYR A 101 15.16 25.30 23.73
CA TYR A 101 14.89 25.20 25.16
C TYR A 101 14.34 23.80 25.49
N GLU A 102 14.35 23.41 26.77
CA GLU A 102 13.87 22.09 27.20
C GLU A 102 12.35 22.03 27.21
N VAL A 103 11.80 20.90 26.75
CA VAL A 103 10.35 20.67 26.73
C VAL A 103 10.00 19.39 27.47
N GLY A 104 9.12 19.51 28.46
CA GLY A 104 8.44 18.39 29.09
C GLY A 104 6.99 18.28 28.58
N ILE A 105 6.47 17.06 28.51
CA ILE A 105 5.04 16.79 28.31
C ILE A 105 4.51 16.00 29.49
N SER A 106 3.34 16.40 30.00
CA SER A 106 2.65 15.67 31.07
C SER A 106 1.14 15.63 30.84
N GLU A 107 0.44 14.83 31.64
CA GLU A 107 -1.00 14.85 31.70
C GLU A 107 -1.51 16.21 32.21
N ASN A 108 -2.75 16.54 31.82
CA ASN A 108 -3.54 17.57 32.47
C ASN A 108 -4.45 16.90 33.54
N PRO A 109 -4.33 17.28 34.83
CA PRO A 109 -5.13 16.69 35.90
C PRO A 109 -6.63 16.84 35.63
N GLY A 110 -7.38 15.75 35.79
CA GLY A 110 -8.83 15.73 35.60
C GLY A 110 -9.30 15.33 34.20
N ASP A 111 -8.41 15.25 33.20
CA ASP A 111 -8.77 14.80 31.84
C ASP A 111 -8.73 13.25 31.69
N GLY A 112 -8.55 12.49 32.77
CA GLY A 112 -8.69 11.04 32.80
C GLY A 112 -7.48 10.22 32.31
N LEU A 113 -6.35 10.87 32.01
CA LEU A 113 -5.09 10.19 31.74
C LEU A 113 -4.37 9.79 33.04
N PRO A 114 -3.67 8.64 33.07
CA PRO A 114 -2.69 8.33 34.10
C PRO A 114 -1.61 9.42 34.20
N GLY A 115 -1.04 9.62 35.38
CA GLY A 115 0.07 10.55 35.55
C GLY A 115 1.31 10.12 34.76
N PHE A 116 1.86 11.01 33.93
CA PHE A 116 3.09 10.76 33.20
C PHE A 116 3.87 12.06 33.00
N TYR A 117 5.19 11.94 32.92
CA TYR A 117 6.05 13.05 32.53
C TYR A 117 7.14 12.52 31.60
N ALA A 118 7.33 13.17 30.46
CA ALA A 118 8.35 12.80 29.49
C ALA A 118 9.05 14.04 28.93
N ASN A 119 10.36 13.97 28.78
CA ASN A 119 11.12 14.98 28.06
C ASN A 119 11.00 14.72 26.56
N MET A 120 10.62 15.76 25.82
CA MET A 120 10.35 15.70 24.38
C MET A 120 11.05 16.85 23.67
N PHE A 121 11.06 16.77 22.34
CA PHE A 121 11.52 17.87 21.48
C PHE A 121 10.31 18.48 20.78
N LEU A 122 10.23 19.81 20.77
CA LEU A 122 9.29 20.53 19.92
C LEU A 122 9.96 20.91 18.61
N GLN A 123 9.26 20.67 17.51
CA GLN A 123 9.67 21.12 16.20
C GLN A 123 8.49 21.65 15.40
N SER A 124 8.78 22.40 14.36
CA SER A 124 7.81 22.80 13.35
C SER A 124 8.33 22.44 11.97
N VAL A 125 7.37 22.17 11.10
CA VAL A 125 7.55 21.94 9.67
C VAL A 125 6.62 22.91 8.94
N PRO A 126 7.01 23.42 7.76
CA PRO A 126 6.16 24.37 7.07
C PRO A 126 4.77 23.81 6.75
N ASN A 127 3.75 24.63 6.93
CA ASN A 127 2.34 24.25 6.76
C ASN A 127 2.03 23.54 5.42
N ARG A 128 2.78 23.84 4.35
CA ARG A 128 2.64 23.21 3.02
C ARG A 128 2.91 21.69 2.99
N PHE A 129 3.60 21.14 3.99
CA PHE A 129 3.88 19.70 4.09
C PHE A 129 2.80 18.94 4.84
N ILE A 130 1.94 19.64 5.58
CA ILE A 130 0.87 19.08 6.39
C ILE A 130 -0.39 18.94 5.52
N LYS A 131 -0.85 17.70 5.32
CA LYS A 131 -1.99 17.37 4.45
C LYS A 131 -3.03 16.48 5.10
N GLY A 132 -2.65 15.71 6.12
CA GLY A 132 -3.52 14.72 6.75
C GLY A 132 -4.39 15.24 7.90
N ILE A 133 -4.37 16.55 8.18
CA ILE A 133 -5.15 17.17 9.26
C ILE A 133 -5.89 18.40 8.76
N ASP A 134 -6.97 18.74 9.47
CA ASP A 134 -7.71 19.97 9.24
C ASP A 134 -6.82 21.19 9.53
N MET A 135 -6.61 22.01 8.51
CA MET A 135 -5.77 23.21 8.60
C MET A 135 -6.40 24.30 9.45
N GLU A 136 -7.72 24.28 9.69
CA GLU A 136 -8.38 25.20 10.63
C GLU A 136 -8.03 24.85 12.08
N ALA A 137 -7.95 23.55 12.39
CA ALA A 137 -7.51 23.05 13.68
C ALA A 137 -5.99 23.22 13.90
N TRP A 138 -5.21 23.32 12.82
CA TRP A 138 -3.75 23.53 12.84
C TRP A 138 -3.34 25.01 12.76
N GLN A 139 -3.98 25.88 13.54
CA GLN A 139 -3.62 27.31 13.64
C GLN A 139 -3.49 27.74 15.09
N TRP A 140 -2.34 28.34 15.41
CA TRP A 140 -2.09 28.96 16.71
C TRP A 140 -1.80 30.45 16.60
N ALA A 141 -2.36 31.22 17.53
CA ALA A 141 -2.12 32.64 17.72
C ALA A 141 -1.86 32.88 19.22
N SER A 142 -1.12 33.94 19.55
CA SER A 142 -0.70 34.24 20.94
C SER A 142 -1.85 34.48 21.93
N GLU A 143 -3.05 34.75 21.43
CA GLU A 143 -4.27 34.93 22.23
C GLU A 143 -4.96 33.60 22.58
N LYS A 144 -4.56 32.49 21.94
CA LYS A 144 -5.10 31.16 22.23
C LYS A 144 -4.27 30.46 23.31
N ASP A 145 -4.94 30.03 24.38
CA ASP A 145 -4.32 29.27 25.48
C ASP A 145 -3.93 27.83 25.12
N ILE A 146 -4.46 27.31 24.01
CA ILE A 146 -4.31 25.92 23.58
C ILE A 146 -3.54 25.85 22.26
N VAL A 147 -2.46 25.08 22.26
CA VAL A 147 -1.58 24.83 21.11
C VAL A 147 -1.98 23.51 20.45
N PRO A 148 -2.34 23.47 19.17
CA PRO A 148 -2.53 22.20 18.49
C PRO A 148 -1.18 21.50 18.33
N ILE A 149 -1.12 20.21 18.63
CA ILE A 149 0.09 19.39 18.54
C ILE A 149 -0.14 18.12 17.74
N ILE A 150 0.89 17.67 17.03
CA ILE A 150 0.94 16.33 16.44
C ILE A 150 1.96 15.54 17.25
N LEU A 151 1.53 14.38 17.75
CA LEU A 151 2.41 13.50 18.53
C LEU A 151 3.05 12.43 17.65
N PRO A 152 4.31 12.03 17.95
CA PRO A 152 4.90 10.86 17.32
C PRO A 152 4.16 9.59 17.78
N ARG A 153 3.83 8.67 16.88
CA ARG A 153 3.18 7.38 17.26
C ARG A 153 4.04 6.56 18.21
N ASP A 154 5.36 6.67 18.08
CA ASP A 154 6.31 5.96 18.94
C ASP A 154 6.20 6.39 20.41
N PHE A 155 5.74 7.61 20.69
CA PHE A 155 5.46 8.05 22.06
C PHE A 155 4.32 7.22 22.69
N LEU A 156 3.22 7.03 21.95
CA LEU A 156 2.11 6.17 22.39
C LEU A 156 2.56 4.73 22.57
N THR A 157 3.39 4.22 21.67
CA THR A 157 3.98 2.87 21.77
C THR A 157 4.81 2.74 23.05
N LEU A 158 5.70 3.69 23.32
CA LEU A 158 6.55 3.69 24.51
C LEU A 158 5.72 3.75 25.80
N VAL A 159 4.69 4.60 25.82
CA VAL A 159 3.78 4.70 26.97
C VAL A 159 3.02 3.38 27.17
N ASN A 160 2.38 2.84 26.13
CA ASN A 160 1.50 1.66 26.24
C ASN A 160 2.22 0.34 26.47
N TYR A 161 3.43 0.19 25.95
CA TYR A 161 4.17 -1.09 25.99
C TYR A 161 5.42 -1.04 26.86
N GLY A 162 6.00 0.15 27.10
CA GLY A 162 7.17 0.31 27.98
C GLY A 162 6.80 0.71 29.40
N ILE A 163 5.94 1.72 29.55
CA ILE A 163 5.65 2.33 30.85
C ILE A 163 4.41 1.73 31.51
N ALA A 164 3.29 1.67 30.78
CA ALA A 164 2.01 1.27 31.35
C ALA A 164 2.03 -0.14 32.00
N PRO A 165 2.63 -1.17 31.37
CA PRO A 165 2.69 -2.51 31.97
C PRO A 165 3.55 -2.55 33.24
N SER A 166 4.65 -1.80 33.29
CA SER A 166 5.56 -1.79 34.44
C SER A 166 5.01 -1.02 35.64
N GLN A 167 4.09 -0.09 35.40
CA GLN A 167 3.43 0.71 36.44
C GLN A 167 1.99 0.25 36.75
N GLY A 168 1.52 -0.83 36.10
CA GLY A 168 0.15 -1.32 36.28
C GLY A 168 -0.93 -0.36 35.76
N LEU A 169 -0.57 0.53 34.85
CA LEU A 169 -1.49 1.51 34.25
C LEU A 169 -2.24 0.90 33.06
N PRO A 170 -3.48 1.34 32.79
CA PRO A 170 -4.19 0.93 31.59
C PRO A 170 -3.51 1.50 30.34
N GLN A 171 -3.64 0.78 29.23
CA GLN A 171 -3.22 1.28 27.92
C GLN A 171 -4.16 2.39 27.44
N ILE A 172 -3.58 3.37 26.74
CA ILE A 172 -4.24 4.58 26.28
C ILE A 172 -4.41 4.49 24.76
N SER A 173 -5.65 4.64 24.28
CA SER A 173 -5.93 4.66 22.85
C SER A 173 -5.58 6.00 22.22
N GLU A 174 -5.35 6.01 20.90
CA GLU A 174 -5.16 7.25 20.12
C GLU A 174 -6.35 8.21 20.28
N ASP A 175 -7.57 7.70 20.29
CA ASP A 175 -8.79 8.50 20.43
C ASP A 175 -8.90 9.15 21.81
N LEU A 176 -8.49 8.42 22.86
CA LEU A 176 -8.46 8.98 24.21
C LEU A 176 -7.44 10.14 24.27
N ILE A 177 -6.22 9.96 23.75
CA ILE A 177 -5.22 11.04 23.72
C ILE A 177 -5.68 12.25 22.88
N LYS A 178 -6.40 12.03 21.78
CA LYS A 178 -6.97 13.13 20.99
C LYS A 178 -8.06 13.92 21.71
N SER A 179 -8.73 13.32 22.69
CA SER A 179 -9.84 13.95 23.41
C SER A 179 -9.43 14.77 24.64
N VAL A 180 -8.18 14.64 25.07
CA VAL A 180 -7.65 15.24 26.31
C VAL A 180 -6.64 16.33 26.01
N ARG A 181 -6.34 17.16 27.02
CA ARG A 181 -5.31 18.19 26.91
C ARG A 181 -4.04 17.70 27.59
N LEU A 182 -2.90 18.04 27.02
CA LEU A 182 -1.58 17.75 27.58
C LEU A 182 -0.93 19.05 28.05
N ARG A 183 -0.14 19.01 29.12
CA ARG A 183 0.64 20.16 29.55
C ARG A 183 2.02 20.10 28.90
N LEU A 184 2.37 21.16 28.18
CA LEU A 184 3.71 21.38 27.64
C LEU A 184 4.46 22.30 28.59
N HIS A 185 5.47 21.76 29.25
CA HIS A 185 6.37 22.48 30.15
C HIS A 185 7.51 23.04 29.31
N LEU A 186 7.56 24.36 29.16
CA LEU A 186 8.57 25.08 28.39
C LEU A 186 9.61 25.61 29.38
N ILE A 187 10.82 25.06 29.34
CA ILE A 187 11.87 25.32 30.32
C ILE A 187 13.05 25.98 29.59
N GLY A 188 13.09 27.31 29.66
CA GLY A 188 14.20 28.11 29.16
C GLY A 188 15.25 28.40 30.23
N ALA A 189 16.36 29.01 29.83
CA ALA A 189 17.45 29.35 30.75
C ALA A 189 17.02 30.29 31.90
N ASN A 190 16.17 31.28 31.59
CA ASN A 190 15.75 32.32 32.54
C ASN A 190 14.25 32.29 32.87
N ASN A 191 13.43 31.61 32.06
CA ASN A 191 11.98 31.64 32.15
C ASN A 191 11.40 30.23 32.03
N LYS A 192 10.34 29.95 32.78
CA LYS A 192 9.56 28.72 32.66
C LYS A 192 8.10 29.06 32.38
N GLY A 193 7.44 28.24 31.59
CA GLY A 193 6.02 28.38 31.28
C GLY A 193 5.36 27.03 31.09
N VAL A 194 4.05 26.99 31.30
CA VAL A 194 3.24 25.82 30.97
C VAL A 194 2.14 26.28 30.02
N VAL A 195 2.00 25.56 28.91
CA VAL A 195 0.91 25.78 27.95
C VAL A 195 0.13 24.50 27.75
N LEU A 196 -1.14 24.61 27.39
CA LEU A 196 -1.97 23.44 27.08
C LEU A 196 -1.80 23.07 25.61
N GLY A 197 -1.60 21.78 25.35
CA GLY A 197 -1.51 21.18 24.02
C GLY A 197 -2.74 20.32 23.74
N GLN A 198 -3.34 20.48 22.56
CA GLN A 198 -4.41 19.61 22.07
C GLN A 198 -3.89 18.72 20.94
N VAL A 199 -4.03 17.41 21.08
CA VAL A 199 -3.55 16.48 20.05
C VAL A 199 -4.52 16.45 18.89
N VAL A 200 -4.09 16.96 17.73
CA VAL A 200 -4.91 17.00 16.50
C VAL A 200 -4.55 15.89 15.51
N GLY A 201 -3.43 15.20 15.73
CA GLY A 201 -2.98 14.13 14.85
C GLY A 201 -1.77 13.36 15.39
N PHE A 202 -1.40 12.31 14.68
CA PHE A 202 -0.22 11.49 14.98
C PHE A 202 0.65 11.29 13.75
N SER A 203 1.97 11.39 13.91
CA SER A 203 2.92 11.07 12.83
C SER A 203 3.73 9.82 13.11
N ALA A 204 3.94 9.01 12.07
CA ALA A 204 4.86 7.88 12.11
C ALA A 204 6.24 8.23 11.54
N GLN A 205 6.34 9.33 10.77
CA GLN A 205 7.58 9.79 10.14
C GLN A 205 8.48 10.60 11.07
N VAL A 206 7.89 11.37 11.98
CA VAL A 206 8.62 12.28 12.87
C VAL A 206 8.59 11.75 14.30
N SER A 207 9.73 11.74 14.98
CA SER A 207 9.90 11.31 16.37
C SER A 207 9.81 12.45 17.40
N SER A 208 9.53 13.67 16.97
CA SER A 208 9.33 14.87 17.80
C SER A 208 7.85 15.28 17.86
N VAL A 209 7.51 16.11 18.86
CA VAL A 209 6.19 16.74 18.93
C VAL A 209 6.19 17.91 17.95
N LEU A 210 5.28 17.89 16.99
CA LEU A 210 5.13 19.02 16.06
C LEU A 210 4.16 20.04 16.61
N VAL A 211 4.49 21.31 16.36
CA VAL A 211 3.67 22.49 16.67
C VAL A 211 3.60 23.40 15.42
N PRO A 212 2.61 24.31 15.34
CA PRO A 212 2.57 25.31 14.29
C PRO A 212 3.79 26.22 14.30
N GLU A 213 4.18 26.68 13.11
CA GLU A 213 5.32 27.60 12.93
C GLU A 213 5.19 28.89 13.74
N SER A 214 3.96 29.42 13.88
CA SER A 214 3.70 30.60 14.69
C SER A 214 4.05 30.39 16.16
N PHE A 215 3.78 29.19 16.69
CA PHE A 215 4.04 28.86 18.08
C PHE A 215 5.53 28.68 18.35
N ILE A 216 6.23 27.88 17.53
CA ILE A 216 7.67 27.64 17.75
C ILE A 216 8.49 28.94 17.68
N ARG A 217 8.15 29.84 16.76
CA ARG A 217 8.84 31.13 16.64
C ARG A 217 8.55 32.04 17.83
N TYR A 218 7.33 32.04 18.34
CA TYR A 218 6.96 32.76 19.56
C TYR A 218 7.68 32.20 20.79
N SER A 219 7.66 30.87 20.96
CA SER A 219 8.23 30.21 22.13
C SER A 219 9.76 30.28 22.15
N ASN A 220 10.43 30.12 21.00
CA ASN A 220 11.88 30.33 20.89
C ASN A 220 12.26 31.78 21.25
N LYS A 221 11.48 32.77 20.83
CA LYS A 221 11.74 34.17 21.21
C LYS A 221 11.60 34.40 22.73
N LYS A 222 10.71 33.67 23.40
CA LYS A 222 10.38 33.90 24.82
C LYS A 222 11.20 33.05 25.80
N TYR A 223 11.42 31.79 25.47
CA TYR A 223 12.08 30.79 26.31
C TYR A 223 13.44 30.36 25.77
N GLY A 224 13.75 30.70 24.52
CA GLY A 224 14.96 30.27 23.85
C GLY A 224 16.24 30.83 24.45
N THR A 225 17.29 30.03 24.34
CA THR A 225 18.61 30.33 24.90
C THR A 225 19.48 31.14 23.92
N THR A 226 19.19 31.06 22.61
CA THR A 226 20.07 31.59 21.54
C THR A 226 19.56 32.86 20.87
N GLY A 227 18.42 33.42 21.30
CA GLY A 227 17.97 34.72 20.80
C GLY A 227 17.60 34.74 19.30
N ASN A 228 17.17 33.60 18.75
CA ASN A 228 16.41 33.47 17.50
C ASN A 228 17.13 33.71 16.16
N ALA A 229 18.47 33.71 16.08
CA ALA A 229 19.14 33.96 14.80
C ALA A 229 19.63 32.70 14.04
N ASN A 230 20.02 31.61 14.71
CA ASN A 230 20.65 30.46 14.04
C ASN A 230 20.49 29.15 14.84
N ALA A 231 19.26 28.73 15.12
CA ALA A 231 19.07 27.38 15.67
C ALA A 231 19.65 26.36 14.67
N PRO A 232 20.51 25.43 15.11
CA PRO A 232 21.20 24.52 14.20
C PRO A 232 20.22 23.67 13.41
N THR A 233 20.22 23.81 12.08
CA THR A 233 19.42 22.99 11.17
C THR A 233 20.03 21.59 11.09
N THR A 234 19.59 20.68 11.96
CA THR A 234 20.11 19.29 12.01
C THR A 234 19.30 18.31 11.18
N ARG A 235 18.07 18.68 10.82
CA ARG A 235 17.12 17.83 10.09
C ARG A 235 16.49 18.61 8.94
N LEU A 236 16.37 17.95 7.79
CA LEU A 236 15.66 18.47 6.63
C LEU A 236 14.49 17.56 6.28
N PHE A 237 13.37 18.20 5.95
CA PHE A 237 12.19 17.57 5.40
C PHE A 237 12.25 17.66 3.87
N LEU A 238 12.16 16.53 3.18
CA LEU A 238 12.21 16.42 1.73
C LEU A 238 10.92 15.83 1.20
N LYS A 239 10.47 16.36 0.06
CA LYS A 239 9.44 15.74 -0.77
C LYS A 239 10.07 15.32 -2.08
N LEU A 240 9.94 14.04 -2.41
CA LEU A 240 10.58 13.43 -3.56
C LEU A 240 9.59 13.19 -4.69
N GLU A 241 10.12 13.15 -5.92
CA GLU A 241 9.36 12.70 -7.07
C GLU A 241 8.97 11.20 -6.93
N LYS A 242 7.91 10.79 -7.62
CA LYS A 242 7.47 9.40 -7.63
C LYS A 242 8.53 8.51 -8.27
N GLY A 243 9.16 7.65 -7.46
CA GLY A 243 10.13 6.66 -7.95
C GLY A 243 11.59 6.98 -7.61
N ALA A 244 11.88 8.16 -7.06
CA ALA A 244 13.22 8.69 -6.78
C ALA A 244 14.01 8.01 -5.64
N HIS A 245 13.76 6.74 -5.34
CA HIS A 245 14.35 6.06 -4.17
C HIS A 245 15.82 5.69 -4.40
N GLN A 246 16.20 5.41 -5.65
CA GLN A 246 17.57 5.02 -5.99
C GLN A 246 18.49 6.24 -5.94
N GLU A 247 18.02 7.36 -6.47
CA GLU A 247 18.69 8.66 -6.48
C GLU A 247 18.90 9.18 -5.05
N LEU A 248 17.88 9.02 -4.19
CA LEU A 248 18.01 9.33 -2.77
C LEU A 248 19.07 8.46 -2.10
N GLN A 249 19.13 7.16 -2.40
CA GLN A 249 20.12 6.26 -1.80
C GLN A 249 21.54 6.67 -2.19
N THR A 250 21.79 6.95 -3.46
CA THR A 250 23.09 7.43 -3.93
C THR A 250 23.47 8.73 -3.22
N LEU A 251 22.53 9.67 -3.09
CA LEU A 251 22.74 10.92 -2.35
C LEU A 251 23.10 10.67 -0.87
N MET A 252 22.44 9.71 -0.21
CA MET A 252 22.74 9.37 1.18
C MET A 252 24.15 8.82 1.37
N GLU A 253 24.60 8.00 0.42
CA GLU A 253 25.94 7.42 0.44
C GLU A 253 27.01 8.49 0.18
N GLU A 254 26.78 9.40 -0.79
CA GLU A 254 27.68 10.50 -1.12
C GLU A 254 27.82 11.52 0.02
N MET A 255 26.71 11.92 0.63
CA MET A 255 26.66 12.99 1.64
C MET A 255 26.68 12.47 3.09
N ASN A 256 26.89 11.15 3.30
CA ASN A 256 26.83 10.50 4.62
C ASN A 256 25.56 10.86 5.42
N LEU A 257 24.41 10.79 4.74
CA LEU A 257 23.11 11.10 5.34
C LEU A 257 22.47 9.84 5.92
N ASP A 258 21.69 10.05 6.97
CA ASP A 258 20.81 9.07 7.59
C ASP A 258 19.36 9.47 7.38
N ILE A 259 18.47 8.48 7.38
CA ILE A 259 17.02 8.70 7.29
C ILE A 259 16.37 8.17 8.55
N SER A 260 15.44 8.94 9.12
CA SER A 260 14.60 8.47 10.22
C SER A 260 13.89 7.16 9.82
N GLU A 261 14.26 6.06 10.50
CA GLU A 261 14.12 4.64 10.08
C GLU A 261 12.71 4.20 9.64
N ASN A 262 11.64 4.92 10.00
CA ASN A 262 10.26 4.49 9.80
C ASN A 262 9.71 4.64 8.37
N SER A 263 10.28 5.52 7.52
CA SER A 263 9.68 5.85 6.21
C SER A 263 10.17 4.99 5.04
N LEU A 264 11.41 4.50 5.06
CA LEU A 264 11.97 3.71 3.94
C LEU A 264 11.70 2.21 4.01
N SER A 265 11.56 1.62 5.18
CA SER A 265 11.46 0.17 5.30
C SER A 265 10.14 -0.35 4.70
N VAL A 266 9.02 0.34 4.96
CA VAL A 266 7.70 -0.05 4.45
C VAL A 266 7.59 0.17 2.93
N SER A 267 8.13 1.29 2.42
CA SER A 267 8.11 1.61 0.98
C SER A 267 8.99 0.67 0.16
N LYS A 268 10.16 0.27 0.69
CA LYS A 268 11.02 -0.76 0.10
C LYS A 268 10.31 -2.11 0.03
N ILE A 269 9.76 -2.61 1.13
CA ILE A 269 9.04 -3.90 1.17
C ILE A 269 7.87 -3.92 0.17
N LYS A 270 7.07 -2.84 0.13
CA LYS A 270 5.96 -2.70 -0.85
C LYS A 270 6.45 -2.75 -2.29
N THR A 271 7.58 -2.10 -2.60
CA THR A 271 8.15 -2.07 -3.95
C THR A 271 8.65 -3.44 -4.39
N TYR A 272 9.33 -4.18 -3.51
CA TYR A 272 9.75 -5.56 -3.80
C TYR A 272 8.55 -6.49 -3.96
N LEU A 273 7.53 -6.36 -3.11
CA LEU A 273 6.31 -7.17 -3.19
C LEU A 273 5.57 -6.95 -4.52
N MET A 274 5.49 -5.70 -5.02
CA MET A 274 4.91 -5.40 -6.33
C MET A 274 5.68 -6.07 -7.49
N LYS A 275 7.02 -6.05 -7.45
CA LYS A 275 7.84 -6.74 -8.47
C LYS A 275 7.57 -8.25 -8.46
N VAL A 276 7.50 -8.85 -7.28
CA VAL A 276 7.17 -10.28 -7.12
C VAL A 276 5.77 -10.59 -7.68
N LEU A 277 4.76 -9.77 -7.38
CA LEU A 277 3.41 -9.94 -7.92
C LEU A 277 3.36 -9.85 -9.46
N MET A 278 4.17 -8.97 -10.08
CA MET A 278 4.25 -8.94 -11.55
C MET A 278 4.82 -10.23 -12.15
N VAL A 279 5.80 -10.85 -11.49
CA VAL A 279 6.33 -12.15 -11.92
C VAL A 279 5.26 -13.24 -11.80
N PHE A 280 4.49 -13.26 -10.71
CA PHE A 280 3.36 -14.19 -10.57
C PHE A 280 2.28 -13.98 -11.62
N MET A 281 2.00 -12.73 -12.00
CA MET A 281 1.05 -12.41 -13.07
C MET A 281 1.50 -12.99 -14.41
N LEU A 282 2.80 -12.91 -14.73
CA LEU A 282 3.38 -13.51 -15.94
C LEU A 282 3.20 -15.04 -15.94
N PHE A 283 3.50 -15.70 -14.83
CA PHE A 283 3.31 -17.15 -14.72
C PHE A 283 1.84 -17.55 -14.81
N ALA A 284 0.93 -16.80 -14.18
CA ALA A 284 -0.51 -17.03 -14.28
C ALA A 284 -1.00 -16.92 -15.73
N PHE A 285 -0.50 -15.91 -16.47
CA PHE A 285 -0.80 -15.74 -17.89
C PHE A 285 -0.31 -16.94 -18.73
N LEU A 286 0.91 -17.42 -18.50
CA LEU A 286 1.44 -18.60 -19.19
C LEU A 286 0.63 -19.87 -18.91
N ILE A 287 0.22 -20.09 -17.66
CA ILE A 287 -0.62 -21.23 -17.27
C ILE A 287 -1.99 -21.15 -17.95
N LEU A 288 -2.60 -19.96 -17.96
CA LEU A 288 -3.87 -19.73 -18.64
C LEU A 288 -3.76 -20.01 -20.14
N LEU A 289 -2.72 -19.48 -20.79
CA LEU A 289 -2.45 -19.70 -22.21
C LEU A 289 -2.29 -21.19 -22.52
N LEU A 290 -1.50 -21.90 -21.73
CA LEU A 290 -1.28 -23.34 -21.93
C LEU A 290 -2.58 -24.12 -21.73
N SER A 291 -3.38 -23.77 -20.73
CA SER A 291 -4.67 -24.41 -20.45
C SER A 291 -5.70 -24.19 -21.56
N VAL A 292 -5.68 -22.99 -22.17
CA VAL A 292 -6.46 -22.65 -23.37
C VAL A 292 -6.05 -23.53 -24.55
N LEU A 293 -4.75 -23.68 -24.79
CA LEU A 293 -4.24 -24.52 -25.89
C LEU A 293 -4.64 -25.98 -25.73
N VAL A 294 -4.52 -26.53 -24.52
CA VAL A 294 -4.98 -27.91 -24.21
C VAL A 294 -6.48 -28.05 -24.45
N MET A 295 -7.29 -27.04 -24.10
CA MET A 295 -8.73 -27.06 -24.39
C MET A 295 -9.02 -27.04 -25.90
N LEU A 296 -8.30 -26.22 -26.65
CA LEU A 296 -8.46 -26.15 -28.11
C LEU A 296 -8.11 -27.49 -28.76
N GLN A 297 -7.04 -28.14 -28.31
CA GLN A 297 -6.65 -29.47 -28.78
C GLN A 297 -7.71 -30.53 -28.44
N PHE A 298 -8.26 -30.47 -27.23
CA PHE A 298 -9.37 -31.33 -26.81
C PHE A 298 -10.61 -31.17 -27.72
N LEU A 299 -11.00 -29.95 -28.07
CA LEU A 299 -12.12 -29.70 -28.98
C LEU A 299 -11.85 -30.25 -30.39
N GLN A 300 -10.62 -30.09 -30.89
CA GLN A 300 -10.22 -30.65 -32.19
C GLN A 300 -10.30 -32.19 -32.17
N LEU A 301 -9.91 -32.84 -31.08
CA LEU A 301 -10.02 -34.28 -30.89
C LEU A 301 -11.48 -34.75 -30.87
N ILE A 302 -12.37 -34.04 -30.18
CA ILE A 302 -13.82 -34.34 -30.23
C ILE A 302 -14.33 -34.30 -31.66
N VAL A 303 -14.00 -33.24 -32.40
CA VAL A 303 -14.47 -33.06 -33.78
C VAL A 303 -13.85 -34.12 -34.71
N ALA A 304 -12.58 -34.47 -34.49
CA ALA A 304 -11.87 -35.49 -35.29
C ALA A 304 -12.45 -36.89 -35.08
N ASN A 305 -12.71 -37.28 -33.82
CA ASN A 305 -13.26 -38.60 -33.50
C ASN A 305 -14.76 -38.69 -33.84
N GLY A 306 -15.49 -37.57 -33.74
CA GLY A 306 -16.91 -37.48 -34.10
C GLY A 306 -17.20 -37.33 -35.60
N LYS A 307 -16.19 -37.38 -36.49
CA LYS A 307 -16.38 -37.12 -37.94
C LYS A 307 -17.48 -37.96 -38.58
N LYS A 308 -17.58 -39.25 -38.25
CA LYS A 308 -18.63 -40.14 -38.79
C LYS A 308 -20.02 -39.72 -38.33
N ASP A 309 -20.19 -39.44 -37.04
CA ASP A 309 -21.48 -39.04 -36.46
C ASP A 309 -21.91 -37.64 -36.92
N ILE A 310 -20.95 -36.72 -37.01
CA ILE A 310 -21.14 -35.36 -37.53
C ILE A 310 -21.55 -35.41 -39.01
N GLY A 311 -20.93 -36.28 -39.81
CA GLY A 311 -21.34 -36.50 -41.20
C GLY A 311 -22.74 -37.10 -41.33
N LEU A 312 -23.12 -38.01 -40.42
CA LEU A 312 -24.45 -38.63 -40.41
C LEU A 312 -25.54 -37.62 -40.03
N LEU A 313 -25.29 -36.76 -39.03
CA LEU A 313 -26.16 -35.65 -38.66
C LEU A 313 -26.32 -34.63 -39.80
N MET A 314 -25.24 -34.33 -40.53
CA MET A 314 -25.32 -33.46 -41.70
C MET A 314 -26.16 -34.07 -42.82
N LYS A 315 -26.03 -35.38 -43.07
CA LYS A 315 -26.89 -36.10 -44.05
C LYS A 315 -28.37 -36.10 -43.65
N LEU A 316 -28.67 -35.97 -42.36
CA LEU A 316 -30.03 -35.81 -41.83
C LEU A 316 -30.55 -34.35 -41.90
N GLY A 317 -29.81 -33.44 -42.55
CA GLY A 317 -30.24 -32.05 -42.78
C GLY A 317 -29.83 -31.04 -41.69
N TYR A 318 -29.00 -31.43 -40.71
CA TYR A 318 -28.52 -30.49 -39.70
C TYR A 318 -27.46 -29.56 -40.24
N TYR A 319 -27.64 -28.25 -39.99
CA TYR A 319 -26.66 -27.24 -40.38
C TYR A 319 -25.41 -27.29 -39.46
N PRO A 320 -24.19 -27.13 -40.02
CA PRO A 320 -22.93 -27.15 -39.26
C PRO A 320 -22.89 -26.16 -38.08
N GLN A 321 -23.61 -25.04 -38.22
CA GLN A 321 -23.71 -23.97 -37.21
C GLN A 321 -24.55 -24.39 -35.99
N GLN A 322 -25.51 -25.30 -36.13
CA GLN A 322 -26.33 -25.79 -35.00
C GLN A 322 -25.53 -26.80 -34.17
N ILE A 323 -24.70 -27.62 -34.82
CA ILE A 323 -23.82 -28.59 -34.15
C ILE A 323 -22.73 -27.86 -33.36
N SER A 324 -22.09 -26.85 -33.96
CA SER A 324 -21.06 -26.04 -33.28
C SER A 324 -21.62 -25.29 -32.07
N LYS A 325 -22.82 -24.69 -32.19
CA LYS A 325 -23.46 -23.95 -31.11
C LYS A 325 -23.74 -24.81 -29.87
N ASN A 326 -24.18 -26.06 -30.06
CA ASN A 326 -24.54 -26.93 -28.94
C ASN A 326 -23.30 -27.47 -28.20
N ILE A 327 -22.24 -27.82 -28.93
CA ILE A 327 -20.94 -28.21 -28.34
C ILE A 327 -20.34 -27.03 -27.56
N LEU A 328 -20.42 -25.82 -28.12
CA LEU A 328 -19.86 -24.62 -27.52
C LEU A 328 -20.64 -24.18 -26.28
N ALA A 329 -21.98 -24.29 -26.30
CA ALA A 329 -22.82 -24.01 -25.15
C ALA A 329 -22.55 -24.96 -23.96
N HIS A 330 -22.27 -26.25 -24.22
CA HIS A 330 -21.94 -27.20 -23.16
C HIS A 330 -20.60 -26.86 -22.49
N ASN A 331 -19.56 -26.60 -23.29
CA ASN A 331 -18.23 -26.25 -22.76
C ASN A 331 -18.26 -24.90 -22.02
N PHE A 332 -18.98 -23.90 -22.55
CA PHE A 332 -19.11 -22.59 -21.90
C PHE A 332 -19.78 -22.69 -20.52
N LYS A 333 -20.78 -23.55 -20.35
CA LYS A 333 -21.39 -23.78 -19.03
C LYS A 333 -20.39 -24.33 -18.02
N ILE A 334 -19.57 -25.30 -18.41
CA ILE A 334 -18.55 -25.88 -17.51
C ILE A 334 -17.56 -24.81 -17.07
N ILE A 335 -17.06 -24.01 -18.00
CA ILE A 335 -16.07 -22.97 -17.71
C ILE A 335 -16.68 -21.81 -16.90
N GLY A 336 -17.94 -21.44 -17.19
CA GLY A 336 -18.66 -20.45 -16.40
C GLY A 336 -18.78 -20.86 -14.94
N TRP A 337 -19.14 -22.13 -14.68
CA TRP A 337 -19.17 -22.68 -13.32
C TRP A 337 -17.79 -22.68 -12.66
N VAL A 338 -16.74 -23.04 -13.39
CA VAL A 338 -15.36 -22.97 -12.90
C VAL A 338 -14.99 -21.53 -12.52
N GLY A 339 -15.31 -20.54 -13.36
CA GLY A 339 -15.05 -19.13 -13.08
C GLY A 339 -15.75 -18.63 -11.81
N VAL A 340 -17.02 -18.99 -11.63
CA VAL A 340 -17.78 -18.65 -10.41
C VAL A 340 -17.17 -19.31 -9.17
N LEU A 341 -16.84 -20.59 -9.25
CA LEU A 341 -16.25 -21.34 -8.14
C LEU A 341 -14.88 -20.76 -7.75
N VAL A 342 -14.03 -20.47 -8.72
CA VAL A 342 -12.73 -19.79 -8.49
C VAL A 342 -12.95 -18.41 -7.87
N GLY A 343 -13.93 -17.65 -8.35
CA GLY A 343 -14.25 -16.34 -7.78
C GLY A 343 -14.60 -16.42 -6.29
N ILE A 344 -15.46 -17.37 -5.91
CA ILE A 344 -15.82 -17.63 -4.50
C ILE A 344 -14.58 -18.04 -3.69
N LEU A 345 -13.73 -18.92 -4.21
CA LEU A 345 -12.52 -19.36 -3.54
C LEU A 345 -11.53 -18.22 -3.28
N VAL A 346 -11.37 -17.30 -4.24
CA VAL A 346 -10.48 -16.13 -4.07
C VAL A 346 -11.02 -15.21 -2.97
N VAL A 347 -12.33 -14.91 -2.98
CA VAL A 347 -12.96 -14.07 -1.95
C VAL A 347 -12.81 -14.71 -0.56
N LEU A 348 -13.05 -16.02 -0.46
CA LEU A 348 -12.88 -16.76 0.79
C LEU A 348 -11.43 -16.75 1.28
N PHE A 349 -10.47 -16.96 0.37
CA PHE A 349 -9.04 -16.95 0.70
C PHE A 349 -8.58 -15.58 1.21
N LEU A 350 -9.02 -14.50 0.54
CA LEU A 350 -8.75 -13.13 0.97
C LEU A 350 -9.31 -12.85 2.36
N TYR A 351 -10.56 -13.25 2.61
CA TYR A 351 -11.24 -13.01 3.88
C TYR A 351 -10.62 -13.78 5.05
N LEU A 352 -10.23 -15.04 4.84
CA LEU A 352 -9.71 -15.89 5.91
C LEU A 352 -8.23 -15.65 6.22
N PHE A 353 -7.39 -15.38 5.21
CA PHE A 353 -5.93 -15.36 5.40
C PHE A 353 -5.33 -13.95 5.27
N ILE A 354 -5.80 -13.15 4.31
CA ILE A 354 -5.16 -11.89 3.96
C ILE A 354 -5.70 -10.73 4.80
N TYR A 355 -7.02 -10.58 4.89
CA TYR A 355 -7.62 -9.44 5.60
C TYR A 355 -7.30 -9.38 7.10
N PRO A 356 -7.25 -10.49 7.85
CA PRO A 356 -6.80 -10.45 9.25
C PRO A 356 -5.35 -9.96 9.37
N SER A 357 -4.48 -10.41 8.44
CA SER A 357 -3.08 -10.00 8.39
C SER A 357 -2.89 -8.55 7.93
N PHE A 358 -3.84 -7.99 7.18
CA PHE A 358 -3.81 -6.59 6.75
C PHE A 358 -4.26 -5.66 7.88
N GLN A 359 -5.28 -6.06 8.65
CA GLN A 359 -5.76 -5.28 9.80
C GLN A 359 -4.69 -5.12 10.88
N SER A 360 -3.86 -6.14 11.14
CA SER A 360 -2.77 -6.04 12.11
C SER A 360 -1.66 -5.06 11.72
N VAL A 361 -1.56 -4.71 10.43
CA VAL A 361 -0.58 -3.75 9.88
C VAL A 361 -1.25 -2.40 9.53
N GLY A 362 -2.54 -2.23 9.87
CA GLY A 362 -3.30 -1.01 9.57
C GLY A 362 -3.64 -0.82 8.09
N LEU A 363 -3.56 -1.88 7.27
CA LEU A 363 -3.96 -1.86 5.86
C LEU A 363 -5.45 -2.19 5.75
N LEU A 364 -6.21 -1.35 5.04
CA LEU A 364 -7.62 -1.60 4.79
C LEU A 364 -7.82 -2.37 3.48
N PRO A 365 -8.73 -3.36 3.46
CA PRO A 365 -9.09 -4.06 2.23
C PRO A 365 -9.79 -3.10 1.26
N SER A 366 -9.45 -3.17 -0.04
CA SER A 366 -10.13 -2.35 -1.05
C SER A 366 -11.15 -3.17 -1.84
N PHE A 367 -12.37 -2.64 -1.94
CA PHE A 367 -13.38 -3.21 -2.83
C PHE A 367 -13.00 -3.08 -4.32
N LEU A 368 -12.13 -2.12 -4.67
CA LEU A 368 -11.74 -1.85 -6.05
C LEU A 368 -10.94 -3.03 -6.64
N GLY A 369 -10.06 -3.65 -5.86
CA GLY A 369 -9.32 -4.84 -6.29
C GLY A 369 -10.25 -5.99 -6.69
N LEU A 370 -11.29 -6.23 -5.89
CA LEU A 370 -12.31 -7.24 -6.18
C LEU A 370 -13.08 -6.92 -7.49
N PHE A 371 -13.52 -5.67 -7.66
CA PHE A 371 -14.23 -5.27 -8.89
C PHE A 371 -13.37 -5.42 -10.15
N VAL A 372 -12.11 -4.99 -10.10
CA VAL A 372 -11.17 -5.11 -11.22
C VAL A 372 -10.93 -6.59 -11.56
N GLY A 373 -10.74 -7.43 -10.55
CA GLY A 373 -10.52 -8.85 -10.78
C GLY A 373 -11.75 -9.61 -11.28
N VAL A 374 -12.96 -9.28 -10.81
CA VAL A 374 -14.22 -9.80 -11.39
C VAL A 374 -14.37 -9.37 -12.84
N GLY A 375 -14.09 -8.10 -13.15
CA GLY A 375 -14.10 -7.57 -14.52
C GLY A 375 -13.13 -8.33 -15.44
N MET A 376 -11.92 -8.60 -14.96
CA MET A 376 -10.92 -9.37 -15.70
C MET A 376 -11.38 -10.81 -16.00
N ILE A 377 -12.02 -11.48 -15.03
CA ILE A 377 -12.59 -12.82 -15.25
C ILE A 377 -13.67 -12.77 -16.33
N LEU A 378 -14.55 -11.77 -16.29
CA LEU A 378 -15.60 -11.61 -17.31
C LEU A 378 -15.01 -11.38 -18.71
N ILE A 379 -14.00 -10.50 -18.82
CA ILE A 379 -13.29 -10.27 -20.09
C ILE A 379 -12.63 -11.55 -20.59
N PHE A 380 -11.98 -12.31 -19.72
CA PHE A 380 -11.37 -13.58 -20.07
C PHE A 380 -12.42 -14.59 -20.56
N LEU A 381 -13.56 -14.73 -19.89
CA LEU A 381 -14.64 -15.64 -20.29
C LEU A 381 -15.22 -15.26 -21.67
N VAL A 382 -15.40 -13.96 -21.94
CA VAL A 382 -15.90 -13.47 -23.24
C VAL A 382 -14.87 -13.70 -24.35
N GLY A 383 -13.61 -13.35 -24.11
CA GLY A 383 -12.53 -13.56 -25.08
C GLY A 383 -12.32 -15.04 -25.38
N PHE A 384 -12.39 -15.88 -24.35
CA PHE A 384 -12.30 -17.33 -24.48
C PHE A 384 -13.46 -17.91 -25.29
N TYR A 385 -14.70 -17.47 -25.05
CA TYR A 385 -15.87 -17.86 -25.85
C TYR A 385 -15.67 -17.57 -27.34
N TYR A 386 -15.15 -16.38 -27.66
CA TYR A 386 -14.93 -15.98 -29.05
C TYR A 386 -13.83 -16.81 -29.73
N LEU A 387 -12.72 -17.08 -29.03
CA LEU A 387 -11.64 -17.95 -29.51
C LEU A 387 -12.13 -19.37 -29.80
N LEU A 388 -12.92 -19.95 -28.88
CA LEU A 388 -13.52 -21.27 -29.10
C LEU A 388 -14.44 -21.29 -30.32
N LYS A 389 -15.26 -20.24 -30.50
CA LYS A 389 -16.21 -20.13 -31.62
C LYS A 389 -15.51 -20.08 -32.95
N LEU A 390 -14.45 -19.28 -33.06
CA LEU A 390 -13.64 -19.19 -34.27
C LEU A 390 -12.99 -20.53 -34.63
N ASN A 391 -12.35 -21.19 -33.66
CA ASN A 391 -11.63 -22.44 -33.90
C ASN A 391 -12.59 -23.58 -34.29
N LEU A 392 -13.71 -23.73 -33.56
CA LEU A 392 -14.73 -24.74 -33.89
C LEU A 392 -15.36 -24.51 -35.27
N SER A 393 -15.71 -23.26 -35.60
CA SER A 393 -16.30 -22.94 -36.91
C SER A 393 -15.33 -23.26 -38.05
N GLN A 394 -14.06 -22.90 -37.93
CA GLN A 394 -13.04 -23.18 -38.95
C GLN A 394 -12.78 -24.69 -39.10
N THR A 395 -12.70 -25.42 -37.98
CA THR A 395 -12.44 -26.87 -38.00
C THR A 395 -13.58 -27.64 -38.64
N ILE A 396 -14.84 -27.27 -38.35
CA ILE A 396 -16.02 -27.89 -38.95
C ILE A 396 -16.14 -27.54 -40.44
N LEU A 397 -15.87 -26.29 -40.85
CA LEU A 397 -15.84 -25.87 -42.26
C LEU A 397 -14.78 -26.63 -43.08
N LYS A 398 -13.59 -26.89 -42.50
CA LYS A 398 -12.54 -27.69 -43.18
C LYS A 398 -12.97 -29.14 -43.43
N ILE A 399 -13.80 -29.70 -42.55
CA ILE A 399 -14.35 -31.06 -42.75
C ILE A 399 -15.42 -31.04 -43.84
N PHE A 400 -16.26 -30.00 -43.92
CA PHE A 400 -17.24 -29.82 -44.98
C PHE A 400 -16.59 -29.74 -46.37
N LYS A 401 -15.50 -28.97 -46.53
CA LYS A 401 -14.81 -28.81 -47.82
C LYS A 401 -14.10 -30.07 -48.34
N LYS A 402 -13.99 -31.12 -47.51
CA LYS A 402 -13.22 -32.35 -47.79
C LYS A 402 -14.11 -33.60 -47.86
N SER A 403 -15.42 -33.46 -47.58
CA SER A 403 -16.47 -34.45 -47.79
C SER A 403 -17.24 -34.13 -49.06
#